data_AF-Q0GY34-F1
#
_entry.id   AF-Q0GY34-F1
#
_cell.length_a   1.000
_cell.length_b   1.000
_cell.length_c   1.000
_cell.angle_alpha   90.00
_cell.angle_beta   90.00
_cell.angle_gamma   90.00
#
_symmetry.space_group_name_H-M   'P 1'
#
loop_
_entity.id
_entity.type
_entity.pdbx_description
1 polymer ?
#
loop_
_entity_poly.entity_id
_entity_poly.type
_entity_poly.pdbx_seq_one_letter_code
_entity_poly.pdbx_strand_id
1 'polypeptide(L)'
;PEFPWYGYDAYGKEYPGYNIWTRYHDLRVNLNGSRSYQVYCFNIQSNYPSQKNSFIKNWFKKIEGNGKSFVDYAHTTKLGKEELEQRLLSLLYNAYPNDANGYMKGLEHLNAITVTQ
;
A
#
# COMPACT_ATOMS: atom_id res chain seq x y z
N PRO A 1 -19.53 4.07 10.24
CA PRO A 1 -19.56 2.93 9.28
C PRO A 1 -18.47 1.92 9.63
N GLU A 2 -18.69 0.63 9.36
CA GLU A 2 -17.70 -0.42 9.66
C GLU A 2 -16.43 -0.33 8.79
N PHE A 3 -16.56 0.16 7.55
CA PHE A 3 -15.47 0.35 6.59
C PHE A 3 -15.32 1.83 6.23
N PRO A 4 -14.76 2.68 7.12
CA PRO A 4 -14.78 4.12 6.91
C PRO A 4 -13.57 4.64 6.11
N TRP A 5 -12.54 3.81 5.89
CA TRP A 5 -11.33 4.25 5.20
C TRP A 5 -11.50 4.17 3.69
N TYR A 6 -11.25 5.26 2.99
CA TYR A 6 -11.23 5.28 1.54
C TYR A 6 -9.84 4.88 1.05
N GLY A 7 -9.75 3.75 0.34
CA GLY A 7 -8.53 3.30 -0.32
C GLY A 7 -8.62 3.51 -1.83
N TYR A 8 -7.52 3.98 -2.43
CA TYR A 8 -7.47 4.34 -3.84
C TYR A 8 -6.05 4.30 -4.38
N ASP A 9 -5.93 4.18 -5.70
CA ASP A 9 -4.68 4.45 -6.40
C ASP A 9 -4.60 5.95 -6.74
N ALA A 10 -3.58 6.62 -6.21
CA ALA A 10 -3.33 8.02 -6.53
C ALA A 10 -2.68 8.18 -7.91
N TYR A 11 -2.03 7.13 -8.43
CA TYR A 11 -1.45 7.13 -9.77
C TYR A 11 -2.55 7.01 -10.84
N GLY A 12 -3.13 8.17 -11.19
CA GLY A 12 -4.14 8.31 -12.21
C GLY A 12 -3.89 9.53 -13.09
N LYS A 13 -4.84 9.87 -13.97
CA LYS A 13 -4.70 10.92 -14.99
C LYS A 13 -4.24 12.30 -14.47
N GLU A 14 -4.49 12.61 -13.21
CA GLU A 14 -4.10 13.87 -12.56
C GLU A 14 -2.74 13.82 -11.87
N TYR A 15 -2.10 12.65 -11.84
CA TYR A 15 -0.81 12.47 -11.21
C TYR A 15 0.31 13.07 -12.09
N PRO A 16 1.22 13.88 -11.54
CA PRO A 16 2.34 14.43 -12.31
C PRO A 16 3.19 13.32 -12.94
N GLY A 17 3.38 13.37 -14.26
CA GLY A 17 4.12 12.34 -14.98
C GLY A 17 3.33 11.03 -15.22
N TYR A 18 2.01 11.04 -15.01
CA TYR A 18 1.17 9.89 -15.33
C TYR A 18 1.33 9.43 -16.77
N ASN A 19 1.54 8.13 -16.93
CA ASN A 19 1.61 7.45 -18.20
C ASN A 19 0.79 6.16 -18.14
N ILE A 20 -0.24 6.07 -18.98
CA ILE A 20 -1.16 4.93 -19.09
C ILE A 20 -0.46 3.61 -19.46
N TRP A 21 0.72 3.68 -20.06
CA TRP A 21 1.50 2.51 -20.49
C TRP A 21 2.43 1.98 -19.39
N THR A 22 2.56 2.69 -18.28
CA THR A 22 3.37 2.25 -17.13
C THR A 22 2.53 1.49 -16.13
N ARG A 23 3.18 0.61 -15.35
CA ARG A 23 2.54 -0.20 -14.30
C ARG A 23 2.82 0.33 -12.90
N TYR A 24 3.00 1.64 -12.75
CA TYR A 24 3.17 2.25 -11.44
C TYR A 24 1.85 2.29 -10.68
N HIS A 25 1.98 2.27 -9.36
CA HIS A 25 0.89 2.45 -8.42
C HIS A 25 1.36 3.39 -7.33
N ASP A 26 0.46 4.23 -6.83
CA ASP A 26 0.67 5.02 -5.63
C ASP A 26 -0.55 4.84 -4.72
N LEU A 27 -0.61 3.65 -4.10
CA LEU A 27 -1.76 3.26 -3.28
C LEU A 27 -1.80 4.06 -1.97
N ARG A 28 -2.97 4.62 -1.68
CA ARG A 28 -3.21 5.48 -0.52
C ARG A 28 -4.48 5.08 0.22
N VAL A 29 -4.52 5.40 1.51
CA VAL A 29 -5.77 5.43 2.30
C VAL A 29 -5.94 6.75 3.02
N ASN A 30 -7.17 7.23 3.15
CA ASN A 30 -7.52 8.31 4.07
C ASN A 30 -8.90 8.12 4.70
N LEU A 31 -9.19 8.95 5.69
CA LEU A 31 -10.48 8.97 6.38
C LEU A 31 -11.15 10.32 6.16
N ASN A 32 -12.25 10.38 5.40
CA ASN A 32 -13.03 11.61 5.15
C ASN A 32 -12.19 12.83 4.74
N GLY A 33 -11.24 12.66 3.80
CA GLY A 33 -10.40 13.77 3.31
C GLY A 33 -9.26 14.20 4.25
N SER A 34 -9.05 13.48 5.36
CA SER A 34 -7.84 13.63 6.19
C SER A 34 -6.56 13.29 5.41
N ARG A 35 -5.42 13.44 6.10
CA ARG A 35 -4.10 13.03 5.62
C ARG A 35 -4.16 11.64 4.98
N SER A 36 -3.58 11.53 3.79
CA SER A 36 -3.37 10.25 3.12
C SER A 36 -2.14 9.54 3.68
N TYR A 37 -2.25 8.23 3.85
CA TYR A 37 -1.16 7.34 4.26
C TYR A 37 -0.74 6.48 3.07
N GLN A 38 0.57 6.28 2.92
CA GLN A 38 1.11 5.30 1.97
C GLN A 38 0.68 3.90 2.42
N VAL A 39 0.22 3.08 1.48
CA VAL A 39 -0.10 1.66 1.73
C VAL A 39 0.44 0.78 0.61
N TYR A 40 0.42 -0.52 0.85
CA TYR A 40 0.86 -1.57 -0.06
C TYR A 40 -0.18 -2.70 -0.09
N CYS A 41 -0.41 -3.30 -1.25
CA CYS A 41 -1.34 -4.42 -1.40
C CYS A 41 -0.64 -5.77 -1.16
N PHE A 42 -1.38 -6.83 -0.80
CA PHE A 42 -0.77 -8.12 -0.44
C PHE A 42 -1.47 -9.36 -1.02
N ASN A 43 -2.66 -9.24 -1.62
CA ASN A 43 -3.35 -10.34 -2.31
C ASN A 43 -3.25 -10.16 -3.83
N ILE A 44 -2.17 -10.67 -4.42
CA ILE A 44 -1.77 -10.43 -5.83
C ILE A 44 -2.84 -10.89 -6.85
N GLN A 45 -3.67 -11.86 -6.47
CA GLN A 45 -4.77 -12.36 -7.32
C GLN A 45 -6.05 -11.50 -7.25
N SER A 46 -6.09 -10.52 -6.35
CA SER A 46 -7.22 -9.59 -6.19
C SER A 46 -7.02 -8.34 -7.03
N ASN A 47 -8.12 -7.64 -7.34
CA ASN A 47 -8.05 -6.36 -8.05
C ASN A 47 -7.39 -5.29 -7.18
N TYR A 48 -6.58 -4.43 -7.82
CA TYR A 48 -6.10 -3.20 -7.20
C TYR A 48 -7.27 -2.27 -6.82
N PRO A 49 -7.08 -1.40 -5.80
CA PRO A 49 -7.98 -0.29 -5.56
C PRO A 49 -8.16 0.57 -6.82
N SER A 50 -9.36 1.09 -7.03
CA SER A 50 -9.65 1.98 -8.15
C SER A 50 -8.88 3.30 -8.01
N GLN A 51 -8.63 3.96 -9.14
CA GLN A 51 -8.04 5.30 -9.16
C GLN A 51 -8.91 6.30 -8.35
N LYS A 52 -8.27 7.31 -7.74
CA LYS A 52 -8.91 8.33 -6.88
C LYS A 52 -10.21 8.92 -7.44
N ASN A 53 -10.25 9.19 -8.74
CA ASN A 53 -11.40 9.83 -9.40
C ASN A 53 -12.36 8.85 -10.08
N SER A 54 -12.17 7.54 -9.87
CA SER A 54 -13.10 6.50 -10.31
C SER A 54 -14.47 6.68 -9.64
N PHE A 55 -15.53 6.35 -10.38
CA PHE A 55 -16.89 6.21 -9.82
C PHE A 55 -16.97 5.07 -8.81
N ILE A 56 -16.16 4.02 -8.99
CA ILE A 56 -16.06 2.89 -8.06
C ILE A 56 -15.14 3.30 -6.90
N LYS A 57 -15.64 3.17 -5.68
CA LYS A 57 -14.89 3.48 -4.45
C LYS A 57 -14.61 2.19 -3.68
N ASN A 58 -13.40 2.05 -3.15
CA ASN A 58 -12.99 0.91 -2.33
C ASN A 58 -12.90 1.36 -0.86
N TRP A 59 -13.67 0.71 0.00
CA TRP A 59 -13.80 1.05 1.41
C TRP A 59 -13.18 -0.04 2.29
N PHE A 60 -12.39 0.38 3.27
CA PHE A 60 -11.57 -0.49 4.11
C PHE A 60 -11.84 -0.27 5.59
N LYS A 61 -11.56 -1.32 6.37
CA LYS A 61 -11.56 -1.32 7.83
C LYS A 61 -10.11 -1.35 8.29
N LYS A 62 -9.73 -0.45 9.19
CA LYS A 62 -8.41 -0.49 9.83
C LYS A 62 -8.42 -1.61 10.87
N ILE A 63 -7.45 -2.50 10.78
CA ILE A 63 -7.27 -3.65 11.66
C ILE A 63 -5.85 -3.56 12.27
N GLU A 64 -5.64 -4.18 13.42
CA GLU A 64 -4.32 -4.30 14.01
C GLU A 64 -3.38 -5.11 13.09
N GLY A 65 -2.18 -4.58 12.84
CA GLY A 65 -1.21 -5.18 11.93
C GLY A 65 -0.30 -6.17 12.62
N ASN A 66 -0.85 -7.27 13.13
CA ASN A 66 -0.08 -8.35 13.77
C ASN A 66 -0.04 -9.61 12.90
N GLY A 67 0.86 -10.54 13.23
CA GLY A 67 1.08 -11.77 12.47
C GLY A 67 -0.17 -12.63 12.33
N LYS A 68 -1.08 -12.60 13.31
CA LYS A 68 -2.38 -13.29 13.21
C LYS A 68 -3.24 -12.68 12.12
N SER A 69 -3.45 -11.35 12.13
CA SER A 69 -4.25 -10.68 11.12
C SER A 69 -3.68 -10.86 9.71
N PHE A 70 -2.36 -10.85 9.54
CA PHE A 70 -1.76 -11.14 8.23
C PHE A 70 -2.07 -12.55 7.73
N VAL A 71 -1.98 -13.57 8.58
CA VAL A 71 -2.34 -14.95 8.20
C VAL A 71 -3.83 -15.09 7.92
N ASP A 72 -4.70 -14.40 8.66
CA ASP A 72 -6.14 -14.49 8.48
C ASP A 72 -6.61 -13.84 7.14
N TYR A 73 -5.93 -12.79 6.67
CA TYR A 73 -6.35 -12.03 5.47
C TYR A 73 -5.54 -12.31 4.20
N ALA A 74 -4.31 -12.82 4.30
CA ALA A 74 -3.50 -13.13 3.14
C ALA A 74 -3.88 -14.50 2.54
N HIS A 75 -4.09 -14.57 1.22
CA HIS A 75 -4.43 -15.83 0.55
C HIS A 75 -3.35 -16.90 0.70
N THR A 76 -2.09 -16.47 0.70
CA THR A 76 -0.92 -17.35 0.84
C THR A 76 0.12 -16.65 1.69
N THR A 77 0.64 -17.33 2.71
CA THR A 77 1.80 -16.88 3.48
C THR A 77 2.86 -17.98 3.46
N LYS A 78 4.13 -17.61 3.21
CA LYS A 78 5.26 -18.56 3.19
C LYS A 78 6.00 -18.65 4.53
N LEU A 79 5.56 -17.87 5.52
CA LEU A 79 6.25 -17.64 6.80
C LEU A 79 5.31 -17.89 7.97
N GLY A 80 5.88 -18.24 9.12
CA GLY A 80 5.14 -18.25 10.39
C GLY A 80 4.73 -16.84 10.82
N LYS A 81 3.72 -16.74 11.70
CA LYS A 81 3.10 -15.47 12.14
C LYS A 81 4.13 -14.45 12.67
N GLU A 82 5.00 -14.88 13.58
CA GLU A 82 5.99 -14.00 14.24
C GLU A 82 7.04 -13.49 13.25
N GLU A 83 7.58 -14.38 12.42
CA GLU A 83 8.58 -14.01 11.42
C GLU A 83 8.00 -13.06 10.36
N LEU A 84 6.75 -13.29 9.95
CA LEU A 84 6.05 -12.43 9.00
C LEU A 84 5.89 -11.00 9.54
N GLU A 85 5.45 -10.87 10.79
CA GLU A 85 5.26 -9.57 11.44
C GLU A 85 6.57 -8.78 11.53
N GLN A 86 7.65 -9.41 12.03
CA GLN A 86 8.95 -8.76 12.16
C GLN A 86 9.52 -8.32 10.81
N ARG A 87 9.40 -9.17 9.77
CA ARG A 87 9.89 -8.85 8.43
C ARG A 87 9.11 -7.71 7.80
N LEU A 88 7.78 -7.69 7.92
CA LEU A 88 6.95 -6.60 7.40
C LEU A 88 7.23 -5.28 8.11
N LEU A 89 7.36 -5.29 9.44
CA LEU A 89 7.73 -4.09 10.21
C LEU A 89 9.10 -3.56 9.80
N SER A 90 10.09 -4.45 9.69
CA SER A 90 11.44 -4.08 9.25
C SER A 90 11.43 -3.51 7.82
N LEU A 91 10.68 -4.13 6.91
CA LEU A 91 10.55 -3.64 5.54
C LEU A 91 9.93 -2.24 5.51
N LEU A 92 8.76 -2.04 6.12
CA LEU A 92 8.07 -0.75 6.10
C LEU A 92 8.86 0.37 6.82
N TYR A 93 9.70 0.01 7.80
CA TYR A 93 10.59 0.95 8.46
C TYR A 93 11.78 1.36 7.57
N ASN A 94 12.32 0.44 6.79
CA ASN A 94 13.52 0.67 5.97
C ASN A 94 13.22 1.11 4.54
N ALA A 95 11.98 0.95 4.10
CA ALA A 95 11.54 1.20 2.73
C ALA A 95 10.76 2.51 2.61
N TYR A 96 10.25 2.80 1.42
CA TYR A 96 9.51 4.04 1.17
C TYR A 96 8.22 4.10 2.03
N PRO A 97 7.82 5.27 2.55
CA PRO A 97 8.51 6.56 2.54
C PRO A 97 9.46 6.77 3.73
N ASN A 98 9.55 5.84 4.67
CA ASN A 98 10.26 6.05 5.93
C ASN A 98 11.78 6.04 5.75
N ASP A 99 12.29 5.07 4.96
CA ASP A 99 13.68 4.96 4.52
C ASP A 99 14.72 5.18 5.63
N ALA A 100 14.51 4.56 6.81
CA ALA A 100 15.28 4.88 8.01
C ALA A 100 16.80 4.66 7.88
N ASN A 101 17.22 3.78 6.97
CA ASN A 101 18.63 3.49 6.70
C ASN A 101 19.11 3.97 5.31
N GLY A 102 18.29 4.74 4.58
CA GLY A 102 18.68 5.34 3.31
C GLY A 102 18.82 4.35 2.14
N TYR A 103 18.18 3.19 2.20
CA TYR A 103 18.21 2.19 1.12
C TYR A 103 17.48 2.64 -0.13
N MET A 104 16.53 3.56 -0.01
CA MET A 104 15.77 4.11 -1.13
C MET A 104 16.42 5.37 -1.73
N LYS A 105 17.58 5.79 -1.20
CA LYS A 105 18.28 7.00 -1.65
C LYS A 105 18.66 6.90 -3.13
N GLY A 106 18.28 7.93 -3.87
CA GLY A 106 18.56 8.04 -5.31
C GLY A 106 17.49 7.39 -6.21
N LEU A 107 16.51 6.70 -5.63
CA LEU A 107 15.34 6.25 -6.38
C LEU A 107 14.33 7.40 -6.52
N GLU A 108 13.76 7.54 -7.71
CA GLU A 108 12.57 8.37 -7.90
C GLU A 108 11.39 7.83 -7.08
N HIS A 109 10.46 8.72 -6.72
CA HIS A 109 9.31 8.40 -5.87
C HIS A 109 8.55 7.12 -6.27
N LEU A 110 8.13 7.00 -7.53
CA LEU A 110 7.38 5.83 -8.00
C LEU A 110 8.25 4.56 -8.04
N ASN A 111 9.55 4.69 -8.34
CA ASN A 111 10.48 3.58 -8.29
C ASN A 111 10.69 3.08 -6.86
N ALA A 112 10.79 3.98 -5.88
CA ALA A 112 10.90 3.61 -4.47
C ALA A 112 9.64 2.89 -3.96
N ILE A 113 8.45 3.32 -4.41
CA ILE A 113 7.19 2.60 -4.14
C ILE A 113 7.24 1.20 -4.77
N THR A 114 7.63 1.08 -6.04
CA THR A 114 7.73 -0.22 -6.73
C THR A 114 8.72 -1.17 -6.09
N VAL A 115 9.85 -0.70 -5.57
CA VAL A 115 10.82 -1.55 -4.84
C VAL A 115 10.27 -2.00 -3.48
N THR A 116 9.40 -1.20 -2.87
CA THR A 116 8.80 -1.53 -1.55
C THR A 116 7.64 -2.51 -1.67
N GLN A 117 6.89 -2.46 -2.78
CA GLN A 117 5.71 -3.28 -3.05
C GLN A 117 6.06 -4.73 -3.42
#